data_AF-A0A4P2QM77-F1
#
_entry.id   AF-A0A4P2QM77-F1
#
_cell.length_a   1.000
_cell.length_b   1.000
_cell.length_c   1.000
_cell.angle_alpha   90.00
_cell.angle_beta   90.00
_cell.angle_gamma   90.00
#
_symmetry.space_group_name_H-M   'P 1'
#
loop_
_entity.id
_entity.type
_entity.pdbx_description
1 polymer ?
#
loop_
_entity_poly.entity_id
_entity_poly.type
_entity_poly.pdbx_seq_one_letter_code
_entity_poly.pdbx_strand_id
1 'polypeptide(L)'
;MKPRRPSDPRPPPTGDGPVERRGGPDRGRRLALVAPGAAPRAPEAEPLAPASEGERRAARELAEALDRGEVPLAAALRAAARPGGLDRADHEALLARALGDEGAPPTKAELRAAERLREALDPGAAGGAGSGRGGSSGELASPGARDELAELAAALRAAWRPAPLAELRNRALVEGALRTAPAPRARRIAPVTMAALSTLAAAAAAAALIFGQLREERASVARAPGAAAAPVGAAAPRLPLIEARSTTALFDPAAPFPREGGQTERIDRIAAARASDLRQNRYAAWGVR
;
A
#
# COMPACT_ATOMS: atom_id res chain seq x y z
N MET A 1 47.66 -6.01 -30.96
CA MET A 1 46.22 -5.92 -30.64
C MET A 1 45.60 -4.92 -31.61
N LYS A 2 44.64 -5.35 -32.46
CA LYS A 2 44.02 -4.46 -33.46
C LYS A 2 42.85 -3.68 -32.81
N PRO A 3 42.77 -2.34 -32.96
CA PRO A 3 41.69 -1.54 -32.41
C PRO A 3 40.37 -1.87 -33.13
N ARG A 4 39.31 -2.14 -32.35
CA ARG A 4 37.95 -2.33 -32.87
C ARG A 4 37.43 -0.98 -33.40
N ARG A 5 36.97 -0.99 -34.65
CA ARG A 5 36.29 0.17 -35.25
C ARG A 5 34.94 0.42 -34.55
N PRO A 6 34.54 1.69 -34.38
CA PRO A 6 33.24 2.03 -33.82
C PRO A 6 32.13 1.56 -34.77
N SER A 7 31.10 0.94 -34.18
CA SER A 7 29.91 0.45 -34.88
C SER A 7 29.13 1.62 -35.47
N ASP A 8 28.68 1.48 -36.72
CA ASP A 8 27.81 2.46 -37.37
C ASP A 8 26.46 2.60 -36.64
N PRO A 9 25.88 3.82 -36.61
CA PRO A 9 24.60 4.07 -35.97
C PRO A 9 23.46 3.35 -36.69
N ARG A 10 22.64 2.66 -35.90
CA ARG A 10 21.45 1.94 -36.36
C ARG A 10 20.45 2.95 -36.95
N PRO A 11 19.93 2.75 -38.18
CA PRO A 11 18.91 3.64 -38.73
C PRO A 11 17.62 3.55 -37.91
N PRO A 12 16.88 4.67 -37.78
CA PRO A 12 15.61 4.70 -37.05
C PRO A 12 14.57 3.84 -37.77
N PRO A 13 13.63 3.21 -37.03
CA PRO A 13 12.55 2.45 -37.63
C PRO A 13 11.60 3.39 -38.40
N THR A 14 11.59 3.28 -39.72
CA THR A 14 10.62 3.90 -40.61
C THR A 14 9.28 3.17 -40.44
N GLY A 15 8.47 3.68 -39.51
CA GLY A 15 7.14 3.13 -39.18
C GLY A 15 6.06 4.19 -39.33
N ASP A 16 5.91 4.77 -40.53
CA ASP A 16 4.76 5.59 -40.91
C ASP A 16 3.58 4.70 -41.29
N GLY A 17 3.00 4.05 -40.28
CA GLY A 17 1.64 3.52 -40.36
C GLY A 17 0.67 4.52 -39.71
N PRO A 18 -0.46 4.88 -40.35
CA PRO A 18 -1.47 5.69 -39.70
C PRO A 18 -1.97 4.95 -38.46
N VAL A 19 -1.73 5.54 -37.28
CA VAL A 19 -2.28 5.06 -36.03
C VAL A 19 -3.79 5.25 -36.10
N GLU A 20 -4.51 4.16 -36.41
CA GLU A 20 -5.96 4.10 -36.26
C GLU A 20 -6.29 4.48 -34.82
N ARG A 21 -6.83 5.69 -34.67
CA ARG A 21 -7.45 6.14 -33.44
C ARG A 21 -8.61 5.19 -33.17
N ARG A 22 -8.40 4.15 -32.36
CA ARG A 22 -9.48 3.40 -31.72
C ARG A 22 -10.33 4.41 -30.97
N GLY A 23 -11.42 4.83 -31.60
CA GLY A 23 -12.52 5.53 -30.96
C GLY A 23 -13.01 4.63 -29.84
N GLY A 24 -12.69 5.00 -28.60
CA GLY A 24 -13.15 4.28 -27.43
C GLY A 24 -14.69 4.31 -27.41
N PRO A 25 -15.37 3.16 -27.43
CA PRO A 25 -16.80 3.17 -27.25
C PRO A 25 -17.10 3.52 -25.78
N ASP A 26 -18.01 4.46 -25.62
CA ASP A 26 -19.07 4.34 -24.62
C ASP A 26 -18.72 4.68 -23.16
N ARG A 27 -18.17 5.88 -22.92
CA ARG A 27 -18.16 6.52 -21.56
C ARG A 27 -19.54 7.06 -21.14
N GLY A 28 -20.62 6.70 -21.84
CA GLY A 28 -21.98 7.15 -21.60
C GLY A 28 -22.90 6.14 -20.92
N ARG A 29 -22.44 4.92 -20.61
CA ARG A 29 -23.25 3.94 -19.89
C ARG A 29 -23.42 4.36 -18.43
N ARG A 30 -24.42 5.21 -18.21
CA ARG A 30 -25.05 5.39 -16.90
C ARG A 30 -25.43 3.99 -16.42
N LEU A 31 -24.85 3.57 -15.30
CA LEU A 31 -25.28 2.38 -14.57
C LEU A 31 -26.75 2.60 -14.21
N ALA A 32 -27.65 2.09 -15.03
CA ALA A 32 -29.06 2.04 -14.70
C ALA A 32 -29.16 1.16 -13.46
N LEU A 33 -29.67 1.73 -12.36
CA LEU A 33 -30.04 0.98 -11.17
C LEU A 33 -31.03 -0.11 -11.62
N VAL A 34 -30.54 -1.35 -11.71
CA VAL A 34 -31.37 -2.51 -12.00
C VAL A 34 -32.36 -2.60 -10.84
N ALA A 35 -33.63 -2.33 -11.14
CA ALA A 35 -34.69 -2.46 -10.16
C ALA A 35 -34.70 -3.91 -9.63
N PRO A 36 -34.66 -4.11 -8.29
CA PRO A 36 -34.74 -5.44 -7.69
C PRO A 36 -36.13 -6.01 -7.97
N GLY A 37 -36.25 -6.77 -9.06
CA GLY A 37 -37.52 -7.27 -9.58
C GLY A 37 -37.49 -7.58 -11.08
N ALA A 38 -36.59 -6.94 -11.83
CA ALA A 38 -36.31 -7.28 -13.22
C ALA A 38 -35.02 -8.09 -13.30
N ALA A 39 -34.98 -9.27 -12.67
CA ALA A 39 -33.94 -10.23 -13.01
C ALA A 39 -34.13 -10.56 -14.50
N PRO A 40 -33.15 -10.26 -15.38
CA PRO A 40 -33.24 -10.74 -16.75
C PRO A 40 -33.45 -12.25 -16.66
N ARG A 41 -34.49 -12.76 -17.32
CA ARG A 41 -34.66 -14.22 -17.49
C ARG A 41 -33.31 -14.72 -17.95
N ALA A 42 -32.60 -15.44 -17.06
CA ALA A 42 -31.35 -16.05 -17.42
C ALA A 42 -31.62 -16.83 -18.69
N PRO A 43 -30.81 -16.66 -19.75
CA PRO A 43 -30.97 -17.49 -20.95
C PRO A 43 -31.08 -18.92 -20.45
N GLU A 44 -32.14 -19.62 -20.86
CA GLU A 44 -32.41 -21.00 -20.45
C GLU A 44 -31.11 -21.75 -20.68
N ALA A 45 -30.41 -22.05 -19.58
CA ALA A 45 -29.05 -22.53 -19.66
C ALA A 45 -29.15 -23.86 -20.38
N GLU A 46 -28.61 -23.93 -21.60
CA GLU A 46 -28.51 -25.18 -22.33
C GLU A 46 -27.97 -26.22 -21.34
N PRO A 47 -28.66 -27.36 -21.19
CA PRO A 47 -28.28 -28.36 -20.20
C PRO A 47 -26.82 -28.72 -20.47
N LEU A 48 -25.95 -28.30 -19.55
CA LEU A 48 -24.51 -28.53 -19.64
C LEU A 48 -24.31 -30.02 -19.91
N ALA A 49 -23.60 -30.34 -20.98
CA ALA A 49 -23.26 -31.71 -21.30
C ALA A 49 -22.65 -32.38 -20.07
N PRO A 50 -23.03 -33.63 -19.75
CA PRO A 50 -22.49 -34.32 -18.59
C PRO A 50 -20.96 -34.34 -18.68
N ALA A 51 -20.29 -34.03 -17.56
CA ALA A 51 -18.83 -33.98 -17.51
C ALA A 51 -18.22 -35.26 -18.08
N SER A 52 -17.21 -35.11 -18.93
CA SER A 52 -16.48 -36.24 -19.50
C SER A 52 -15.79 -37.06 -18.40
N GLU A 53 -15.44 -38.31 -18.69
CA GLU A 53 -14.73 -39.16 -17.73
C GLU A 53 -13.34 -38.61 -17.37
N GLY A 54 -12.65 -38.01 -18.34
CA GLY A 54 -11.38 -37.33 -18.14
C GLY A 54 -11.49 -36.13 -17.19
N GLU A 55 -12.50 -35.28 -17.36
CA GLU A 55 -12.75 -34.16 -16.44
C GLU A 55 -13.09 -34.65 -15.04
N ARG A 56 -13.89 -35.73 -14.91
CA ARG A 56 -14.19 -36.34 -13.62
C ARG A 56 -12.95 -36.91 -12.93
N ARG A 57 -12.01 -37.48 -13.69
CA ARG A 57 -10.72 -37.94 -13.17
C ARG A 57 -9.84 -36.76 -12.72
N ALA A 58 -9.67 -35.74 -13.56
CA ALA A 58 -8.89 -34.55 -13.21
C ALA A 58 -9.47 -33.81 -11.99
N ALA A 59 -10.80 -33.73 -11.88
CA ALA A 59 -11.46 -33.15 -10.71
C ALA A 59 -11.19 -33.94 -9.42
N ARG A 60 -11.12 -35.28 -9.50
CA ARG A 60 -10.76 -36.13 -8.35
C ARG A 60 -9.30 -35.97 -7.96
N GLU A 61 -8.39 -36.00 -8.93
CA GLU A 61 -6.96 -35.77 -8.69
C GLU A 61 -6.70 -34.39 -8.07
N LEU A 62 -7.40 -33.37 -8.57
CA LEU A 62 -7.38 -32.04 -7.96
C LEU A 62 -7.93 -32.09 -6.53
N ALA A 63 -9.11 -32.67 -6.30
CA ALA A 63 -9.69 -32.78 -4.96
C ALA A 63 -8.75 -33.47 -3.96
N GLU A 64 -8.10 -34.57 -4.36
CA GLU A 64 -7.09 -35.26 -3.55
C GLU A 64 -5.87 -34.37 -3.27
N ALA A 65 -5.36 -33.65 -4.26
CA ALA A 65 -4.25 -32.70 -4.07
C ALA A 65 -4.66 -31.53 -3.13
N LEU A 66 -5.90 -31.07 -3.21
CA LEU A 66 -6.45 -30.08 -2.29
C LEU A 66 -6.53 -30.68 -0.86
N ASP A 67 -6.97 -31.93 -0.72
CA ASP A 67 -7.06 -32.66 0.56
C ASP A 67 -5.72 -32.91 1.21
N ARG A 68 -4.68 -33.24 0.43
CA ARG A 68 -3.30 -33.33 0.91
C ARG A 68 -2.67 -31.97 1.24
N GLY A 69 -3.29 -30.86 0.84
CA GLY A 69 -2.79 -29.50 1.10
C GLY A 69 -1.56 -29.13 0.26
N GLU A 70 -1.31 -29.84 -0.84
CA GLU A 70 -0.12 -29.63 -1.70
C GLU A 70 -0.20 -28.35 -2.53
N VAL A 71 -1.40 -27.76 -2.65
CA VAL A 71 -1.63 -26.54 -3.44
C VAL A 71 -1.94 -25.38 -2.48
N PRO A 72 -1.17 -24.27 -2.49
CA PRO A 72 -1.48 -23.09 -1.69
C PRO A 72 -2.90 -22.55 -1.93
N LEU A 73 -3.39 -22.68 -3.17
CA LEU A 73 -4.76 -22.35 -3.56
C LEU A 73 -5.80 -23.23 -2.84
N ALA A 74 -5.48 -24.47 -2.48
CA ALA A 74 -6.36 -25.35 -1.71
C ALA A 74 -6.65 -24.81 -0.33
N ALA A 75 -5.60 -24.35 0.37
CA ALA A 75 -5.76 -23.76 1.69
C ALA A 75 -6.65 -22.51 1.62
N ALA A 76 -6.46 -21.68 0.59
CA ALA A 76 -7.29 -20.49 0.36
C ALA A 76 -8.74 -20.85 0.03
N LEU A 77 -8.98 -21.79 -0.88
CA LEU A 77 -10.33 -22.25 -1.26
C LEU A 77 -11.06 -22.94 -0.10
N ARG A 78 -10.34 -23.74 0.70
CA ARG A 78 -10.90 -24.37 1.90
C ARG A 78 -11.26 -23.33 2.96
N ALA A 79 -10.39 -22.33 3.17
CA ALA A 79 -10.69 -21.21 4.06
C ALA A 79 -11.89 -20.37 3.57
N ALA A 80 -12.04 -20.19 2.26
CA ALA A 80 -13.18 -19.50 1.66
C ALA A 80 -14.48 -20.30 1.75
N ALA A 81 -14.43 -21.61 1.49
CA ALA A 81 -15.59 -22.50 1.54
C ALA A 81 -16.06 -22.80 2.98
N ARG A 82 -15.13 -22.74 3.94
CA ARG A 82 -15.39 -22.95 5.37
C ARG A 82 -14.71 -21.84 6.16
N PRO A 83 -15.28 -20.62 6.16
CA PRO A 83 -14.74 -19.54 6.97
C PRO A 83 -14.76 -19.99 8.43
N GLY A 84 -13.58 -19.99 9.06
CA GLY A 84 -13.50 -20.22 10.49
C GLY A 84 -14.31 -19.15 11.23
N GLY A 85 -14.97 -19.54 12.31
CA GLY A 85 -15.61 -18.58 13.20
C GLY A 85 -14.58 -17.56 13.67
N LEU A 86 -14.87 -16.28 13.45
CA LEU A 86 -14.01 -15.20 13.91
C LEU A 86 -14.24 -15.04 15.41
N ASP A 87 -13.16 -14.99 16.20
CA ASP A 87 -13.29 -14.71 17.63
C ASP A 87 -13.95 -13.35 17.83
N ARG A 88 -14.74 -13.21 18.90
CA ARG A 88 -15.51 -11.98 19.13
C ARG A 88 -14.60 -10.76 19.24
N ALA A 89 -13.44 -10.89 19.89
CA ALA A 89 -12.50 -9.80 20.02
C ALA A 89 -11.92 -9.36 18.65
N ASP A 90 -11.61 -10.31 17.78
CA ASP A 90 -11.13 -10.01 16.41
C ASP A 90 -12.24 -9.36 15.57
N HIS A 91 -13.50 -9.79 15.76
CA HIS A 91 -14.63 -9.23 15.04
C HIS A 91 -14.86 -7.77 15.42
N GLU A 92 -14.87 -7.47 16.71
CA GLU A 92 -15.01 -6.09 17.22
C GLU A 92 -13.84 -5.21 16.75
N ALA A 93 -12.61 -5.72 16.74
CA ALA A 93 -11.44 -4.99 16.25
C ALA A 93 -11.57 -4.65 14.75
N LEU A 94 -12.03 -5.60 13.93
CA LEU A 94 -12.27 -5.37 12.50
C LEU A 94 -13.41 -4.36 12.27
N LEU A 95 -14.50 -4.45 13.03
CA LEU A 95 -15.60 -3.49 12.96
C LEU A 95 -15.15 -2.08 13.35
N ALA A 96 -14.45 -1.94 14.48
CA ALA A 96 -13.93 -0.65 14.94
C ALA A 96 -13.04 0.00 13.85
N ARG A 97 -12.16 -0.79 13.22
CA ARG A 97 -11.30 -0.31 12.13
C ARG A 97 -12.09 0.06 10.88
N ALA A 98 -13.10 -0.72 10.51
CA ALA A 98 -13.99 -0.41 9.39
C ALA A 98 -14.81 0.87 9.62
N LEU A 99 -15.10 1.20 10.88
CA LEU A 99 -15.75 2.44 11.30
C LEU A 99 -14.77 3.62 11.44
N GLY A 100 -13.48 3.43 11.13
CA GLY A 100 -12.47 4.47 11.13
C GLY A 100 -11.70 4.64 12.45
N ASP A 101 -11.85 3.71 13.40
CA ASP A 101 -11.00 3.70 14.59
C ASP A 101 -9.61 3.12 14.25
N GLU A 102 -8.67 4.01 13.93
CA GLU A 102 -7.27 3.64 13.71
C GLU A 102 -6.58 3.11 14.98
N GLY A 103 -7.18 3.29 16.17
CA GLY A 103 -6.69 2.79 17.45
C GLY A 103 -7.17 1.38 17.79
N ALA A 104 -8.00 0.75 16.93
CA ALA A 104 -8.51 -0.59 17.16
C ALA A 104 -7.36 -1.60 17.35
N PRO A 105 -7.42 -2.47 18.38
CA PRO A 105 -6.35 -3.41 18.68
C PRO A 105 -6.09 -4.36 17.49
N PRO A 106 -4.85 -4.86 17.32
CA PRO A 106 -4.56 -5.83 16.27
C PRO A 106 -5.30 -7.14 16.55
N THR A 107 -5.78 -7.78 15.48
CA THR A 107 -6.41 -9.11 15.56
C THR A 107 -5.37 -10.18 15.91
N LYS A 108 -5.82 -11.33 16.43
CA LYS A 108 -4.93 -12.48 16.70
C LYS A 108 -4.25 -13.01 15.44
N ALA A 109 -4.89 -12.87 14.27
CA ALA A 109 -4.29 -13.24 13.00
C ALA A 109 -3.13 -12.30 12.63
N GLU A 110 -3.30 -10.99 12.82
CA GLU A 110 -2.27 -9.97 12.62
C GLU A 110 -1.11 -10.17 13.59
N LEU A 111 -1.38 -10.43 14.88
CA LEU A 111 -0.35 -10.70 15.88
C LEU A 111 0.49 -11.94 15.51
N ARG A 112 -0.16 -13.04 15.11
CA ARG A 112 0.55 -14.26 14.67
C ARG A 112 1.36 -14.02 13.40
N ALA A 113 0.86 -13.22 12.46
CA ALA A 113 1.60 -12.85 11.25
C ALA A 113 2.81 -11.98 11.58
N ALA A 114 2.67 -11.01 12.49
CA ALA A 114 3.74 -10.16 12.96
C ALA A 114 4.82 -10.96 13.70
N GLU A 115 4.43 -11.95 14.52
CA GLU A 115 5.38 -12.84 15.20
C GLU A 115 6.17 -13.69 14.20
N ARG A 116 5.50 -14.33 13.23
CA ARG A 116 6.19 -15.08 12.15
C ARG A 116 7.15 -14.21 11.36
N LEU A 117 6.77 -12.96 11.08
CA LEU A 117 7.64 -12.01 10.40
C LEU A 117 8.84 -11.63 11.28
N ARG A 118 8.63 -11.43 12.58
CA ARG A 118 9.72 -11.18 13.55
C ARG A 118 10.69 -12.34 13.61
N GLU A 119 10.18 -13.58 13.71
CA GLU A 119 11.00 -14.81 13.68
C GLU A 119 11.80 -14.92 12.37
N ALA A 120 11.18 -14.63 11.22
CA ALA A 120 11.87 -14.66 9.93
C ALA A 120 12.92 -13.54 9.78
N LEU A 121 12.70 -12.40 10.43
CA LEU A 121 13.61 -11.25 10.42
C LEU A 121 14.79 -11.43 11.37
N ASP A 122 14.69 -12.28 12.38
CA ASP A 122 15.72 -12.49 13.40
C ASP A 122 16.88 -13.33 12.82
N PRO A 123 18.04 -12.72 12.50
CA PRO A 123 19.15 -13.41 11.88
C PRO A 123 19.76 -14.49 12.79
N GLY A 124 19.51 -14.42 14.10
CA GLY A 124 20.00 -15.41 15.07
C GLY A 124 19.35 -16.79 14.92
N ALA A 125 18.10 -16.85 14.45
CA ALA A 125 17.38 -18.10 14.25
C ALA A 125 17.90 -18.90 13.04
N ALA A 126 18.39 -18.21 12.00
CA ALA A 126 18.91 -18.83 10.79
C ALA A 126 20.38 -19.29 10.93
N GLY A 127 21.19 -18.58 11.74
CA GLY A 127 22.61 -18.86 11.91
C GLY A 127 22.97 -19.90 12.98
N GLY A 128 22.04 -20.24 13.89
CA GLY A 128 22.30 -21.10 15.05
C GLY A 128 22.15 -22.60 14.84
N ALA A 129 21.60 -23.06 13.70
CA ALA A 129 21.40 -24.48 13.41
C ALA A 129 22.68 -25.21 12.91
N GLY A 130 23.85 -24.72 13.31
CA GLY A 130 25.11 -25.42 13.15
C GLY A 130 25.20 -26.60 14.12
N SER A 131 24.99 -27.81 13.60
CA SER A 131 25.56 -29.06 14.13
C SER A 131 24.99 -29.65 15.42
N GLY A 132 23.68 -29.50 15.67
CA GLY A 132 22.95 -30.21 16.72
C GLY A 132 22.04 -31.30 16.14
N ARG A 133 22.59 -32.51 15.96
CA ARG A 133 21.91 -33.69 15.43
C ARG A 133 20.68 -34.10 16.27
N GLY A 134 19.49 -34.05 15.68
CA GLY A 134 18.37 -34.96 16.00
C GLY A 134 17.08 -34.32 16.54
N GLY A 135 15.98 -34.55 15.80
CA GLY A 135 14.60 -34.28 16.21
C GLY A 135 13.87 -33.36 15.21
N SER A 136 13.36 -33.87 14.08
CA SER A 136 11.94 -34.22 13.88
C SER A 136 11.02 -33.44 14.83
N SER A 137 10.11 -32.56 14.40
CA SER A 137 9.19 -32.67 13.28
C SER A 137 8.51 -31.31 13.13
N GLY A 138 8.83 -30.61 12.05
CA GLY A 138 8.21 -29.34 11.67
C GLY A 138 8.05 -29.34 10.16
N GLU A 139 7.24 -30.28 9.68
CA GLU A 139 6.90 -30.45 8.28
C GLU A 139 6.22 -29.17 7.74
N LEU A 140 6.65 -28.76 6.55
CA LEU A 140 5.89 -27.97 5.56
C LEU A 140 5.92 -26.43 5.60
N ALA A 141 7.00 -25.81 6.07
CA ALA A 141 7.40 -24.54 5.46
C ALA A 141 8.29 -24.87 4.26
N SER A 142 7.70 -24.88 3.05
CA SER A 142 8.45 -25.11 1.80
C SER A 142 9.69 -24.19 1.79
N PRO A 143 10.90 -24.71 1.50
CA PRO A 143 12.13 -23.92 1.60
C PRO A 143 12.07 -22.60 0.81
N GLY A 144 11.39 -22.59 -0.34
CA GLY A 144 11.19 -21.37 -1.13
C GLY A 144 10.37 -20.29 -0.42
N ALA A 145 9.39 -20.66 0.41
CA ALA A 145 8.59 -19.67 1.15
C ALA A 145 9.40 -18.95 2.22
N ARG A 146 10.43 -19.60 2.79
CA ARG A 146 11.36 -18.97 3.73
C ARG A 146 12.30 -18.00 3.02
N ASP A 147 12.79 -18.40 1.85
CA ASP A 147 13.67 -17.55 1.04
C ASP A 147 12.94 -16.31 0.53
N GLU A 148 11.69 -16.45 0.05
CA GLU A 148 10.84 -15.33 -0.35
C GLU A 148 10.55 -14.36 0.81
N LEU A 149 10.25 -14.90 2.00
CA LEU A 149 10.05 -14.08 3.20
C LEU A 149 11.33 -13.37 3.63
N ALA A 150 12.49 -14.03 3.53
CA ALA A 150 13.79 -13.46 3.83
C ALA A 150 14.16 -12.34 2.85
N GLU A 151 13.87 -12.50 1.55
CA GLU A 151 14.07 -11.48 0.53
C GLU A 151 13.15 -10.27 0.77
N LEU A 152 11.86 -10.50 1.03
CA LEU A 152 10.90 -9.44 1.37
C LEU A 152 11.32 -8.70 2.64
N ALA A 153 11.74 -9.43 3.67
CA ALA A 153 12.29 -8.89 4.90
C ALA A 153 13.51 -7.99 4.65
N ALA A 154 14.45 -8.43 3.81
CA ALA A 154 15.62 -7.65 3.42
C ALA A 154 15.22 -6.38 2.65
N ALA A 155 14.27 -6.49 1.72
CA ALA A 155 13.75 -5.36 0.95
C ALA A 155 13.05 -4.32 1.85
N LEU A 156 12.19 -4.75 2.78
CA LEU A 156 11.53 -3.87 3.75
C LEU A 156 12.54 -3.21 4.68
N ARG A 157 13.57 -3.94 5.14
CA ARG A 157 14.65 -3.39 5.95
C ARG A 157 15.46 -2.35 5.18
N ALA A 158 15.75 -2.60 3.90
CA ALA A 158 16.43 -1.65 3.02
C ALA A 158 15.57 -0.42 2.72
N ALA A 159 14.24 -0.56 2.63
CA ALA A 159 13.32 0.57 2.45
C ALA A 159 13.22 1.43 3.71
N TRP A 160 13.19 0.79 4.89
CA TRP A 160 13.04 1.46 6.18
C TRP A 160 14.33 2.11 6.69
N ARG A 161 15.45 1.41 6.47
CA ARG A 161 16.81 1.88 6.74
C ARG A 161 17.61 1.74 5.45
N PRO A 162 17.46 2.68 4.50
CA PRO A 162 18.32 2.70 3.33
C PRO A 162 19.76 2.75 3.83
N ALA A 163 20.56 1.79 3.36
CA ALA A 163 21.99 1.83 3.64
C ALA A 163 22.50 3.21 3.21
N PRO A 164 23.35 3.87 4.01
CA PRO A 164 23.92 5.14 3.60
C PRO A 164 24.58 4.92 2.24
N LEU A 165 24.06 5.60 1.22
CA LEU A 165 24.69 5.59 -0.10
C LEU A 165 26.10 6.11 0.12
N ALA A 166 27.11 5.27 -0.12
CA ALA A 166 28.49 5.69 -0.06
C ALA A 166 28.62 7.01 -0.84
N GLU A 167 29.22 8.05 -0.24
CA GLU A 167 29.20 9.42 -0.77
C GLU A 167 29.56 9.50 -2.26
N LEU A 168 30.49 8.64 -2.71
CA LEU A 168 30.91 8.53 -4.10
C LEU A 168 29.79 8.06 -5.04
N ARG A 169 28.95 7.12 -4.60
CA ARG A 169 27.82 6.60 -5.37
C ARG A 169 26.68 7.61 -5.42
N ASN A 170 26.48 8.36 -4.34
CA ASN A 170 25.52 9.47 -4.30
C ASN A 170 25.94 10.58 -5.28
N ARG A 171 27.21 11.03 -5.25
CA ARG A 171 27.73 12.01 -6.22
C ARG A 171 27.56 11.55 -7.67
N ALA A 172 27.87 10.29 -7.98
CA ALA A 172 27.70 9.76 -9.32
C ALA A 172 26.23 9.75 -9.79
N LEU A 173 25.28 9.42 -8.90
CA LEU A 173 23.85 9.47 -9.20
C LEU A 173 23.35 10.91 -9.39
N VAL A 174 23.78 11.85 -8.55
CA VAL A 174 23.45 13.27 -8.67
C VAL A 174 24.01 13.84 -9.96
N GLU A 175 25.28 13.58 -10.28
CA GLU A 175 25.87 14.00 -11.56
C GLU A 175 25.19 13.37 -12.77
N GLY A 176 24.77 12.11 -12.66
CA GLY A 176 24.01 11.41 -13.69
C GLY A 176 22.65 12.07 -13.91
N ALA A 177 21.92 12.36 -12.83
CA ALA A 177 20.63 13.03 -12.86
C ALA A 177 20.74 14.47 -13.38
N LEU A 178 21.79 15.21 -13.03
CA LEU A 178 22.05 16.55 -13.55
C LEU A 178 22.42 16.53 -15.04
N ARG A 179 23.07 15.46 -15.53
CA ARG A 179 23.38 15.29 -16.96
C ARG A 179 22.16 14.91 -17.79
N THR A 180 21.24 14.12 -17.24
CA THR A 180 20.00 13.73 -17.92
C THR A 180 18.85 14.71 -17.72
N ALA A 181 18.97 15.63 -16.75
CA ALA A 181 18.02 16.72 -16.58
C ALA A 181 17.93 17.51 -17.89
N PRO A 182 16.76 17.54 -18.56
CA PRO A 182 16.61 18.34 -19.77
C PRO A 182 16.92 19.79 -19.43
N ALA A 183 17.80 20.42 -20.21
CA ALA A 183 18.12 21.82 -20.04
C ALA A 183 16.82 22.63 -19.90
N PRO A 184 16.73 23.57 -18.96
CA PRO A 184 15.52 24.36 -18.74
C PRO A 184 15.22 25.08 -20.06
N ARG A 185 14.27 24.53 -20.84
CA ARG A 185 13.78 25.18 -22.04
C ARG A 185 13.18 26.48 -21.54
N ALA A 186 13.77 27.60 -21.95
CA ALA A 186 13.23 28.92 -21.74
C ALA A 186 11.81 28.91 -22.34
N ARG A 187 10.82 28.65 -21.48
CA ARG A 187 9.42 28.75 -21.84
C ARG A 187 9.22 30.22 -22.12
N ARG A 188 9.21 30.59 -23.40
CA ARG A 188 8.65 31.87 -23.83
C ARG A 188 7.19 31.84 -23.39
N ILE A 189 6.92 32.42 -22.23
CA ILE A 189 5.57 32.64 -21.76
C ILE A 189 4.99 33.67 -22.72
N ALA A 190 4.34 33.19 -23.78
CA ALA A 190 3.42 34.01 -24.54
C ALA A 190 2.25 34.33 -23.59
N PRO A 191 1.94 35.62 -23.33
CA PRO A 191 0.83 36.00 -22.49
C PRO A 191 -0.46 35.79 -23.29
N VAL A 192 -0.96 34.56 -23.30
CA VAL A 192 -2.23 34.21 -23.94
C VAL A 192 -3.16 33.67 -22.87
N THR A 193 -4.09 34.54 -22.46
CA THR A 193 -5.42 34.26 -21.88
C THR A 193 -5.50 33.40 -20.61
N MET A 194 -4.86 33.88 -19.53
CA MET A 194 -5.18 33.55 -18.13
C MET A 194 -6.54 34.16 -17.69
N ALA A 195 -7.65 33.69 -18.26
CA ALA A 195 -8.99 34.02 -17.76
C ALA A 195 -9.97 32.84 -17.76
N ALA A 196 -9.73 31.80 -18.57
CA ALA A 196 -10.69 30.71 -18.72
C ALA A 196 -10.43 29.47 -17.84
N LEU A 197 -9.22 29.32 -17.26
CA LEU A 197 -8.85 28.11 -16.51
C LEU A 197 -8.87 28.25 -14.98
N SER A 198 -8.97 29.47 -14.45
CA SER A 198 -9.04 29.70 -13.00
C SER A 198 -10.41 29.44 -12.39
N THR A 199 -11.49 29.49 -13.17
CA THR A 199 -12.86 29.24 -12.68
C THR A 199 -13.17 27.77 -12.43
N LEU A 200 -12.49 26.85 -13.13
CA LEU A 200 -12.75 25.41 -13.01
C LEU A 200 -12.07 24.77 -11.78
N ALA A 201 -10.90 25.27 -11.37
CA ALA A 201 -10.20 24.78 -10.18
C ALA A 201 -10.86 25.25 -8.86
N ALA A 202 -11.43 26.46 -8.84
CA ALA A 202 -12.13 26.99 -7.66
C ALA A 202 -13.44 26.22 -7.37
N ALA A 203 -14.17 25.79 -8.41
CA ALA A 203 -15.41 25.03 -8.25
C ALA A 203 -15.17 23.61 -7.66
N ALA A 204 -14.06 22.95 -8.01
CA ALA A 204 -13.72 21.63 -7.49
C ALA A 204 -13.31 21.68 -6.00
N ALA A 205 -12.60 22.73 -5.58
CA ALA A 205 -12.22 22.92 -4.18
C ALA A 205 -13.44 23.26 -3.28
N ALA A 206 -14.41 24.04 -3.80
CA ALA A 206 -15.64 24.35 -3.08
C ALA A 206 -16.53 23.10 -2.86
N ALA A 207 -16.62 22.22 -3.86
CA ALA A 207 -17.38 20.97 -3.73
C ALA A 207 -16.75 20.01 -2.69
N ALA A 208 -15.42 19.93 -2.61
CA ALA A 208 -14.73 19.09 -1.64
C ALA A 208 -14.93 19.55 -0.18
N LEU A 209 -15.01 20.86 0.06
CA LEU A 209 -15.26 21.41 1.40
C LEU A 209 -16.71 21.18 1.87
N ILE A 210 -17.69 21.34 0.97
CA ILE A 210 -19.11 21.12 1.29
C ILE A 210 -19.40 19.64 1.60
N PHE A 211 -18.82 18.70 0.85
CA PHE A 211 -19.00 17.27 1.11
C PHE A 211 -18.14 16.75 2.28
N GLY A 212 -17.02 17.39 2.61
CA GLY A 212 -16.17 17.03 3.75
C GLY A 212 -16.81 17.36 5.10
N GLN A 213 -17.41 18.56 5.23
CA GLN A 213 -17.98 19.03 6.49
C GLN A 213 -19.25 18.26 6.93
N LEU A 214 -20.07 17.82 5.97
CA LEU A 214 -21.26 16.99 6.27
C LEU A 214 -20.91 15.59 6.82
N ARG A 215 -19.67 15.12 6.63
CA ARG A 215 -19.20 13.84 7.18
C ARG A 215 -18.74 13.97 8.63
N GLU A 216 -18.18 15.12 9.02
CA GLU A 216 -17.72 15.37 10.39
C GLU A 216 -18.87 15.68 11.35
N GLU A 217 -19.93 16.35 10.90
CA GLU A 217 -21.09 16.62 11.75
C GLU A 217 -21.89 15.35 12.11
N ARG A 218 -21.99 14.39 11.18
CA ARG A 218 -22.65 13.10 11.47
C ARG A 218 -21.83 12.18 12.37
N ALA A 219 -20.50 12.27 12.33
CA ALA A 219 -19.63 11.54 13.25
C ALA A 219 -19.70 12.10 14.69
N SER A 220 -20.07 13.36 14.85
CA SER A 220 -20.09 14.05 16.15
C SER A 220 -21.37 13.82 16.95
N VAL A 221 -22.50 13.53 16.30
CA VAL A 221 -23.80 13.33 16.98
C VAL A 221 -24.04 11.88 17.44
N ALA A 222 -23.24 10.91 16.98
CA ALA A 222 -23.41 9.50 17.34
C ALA A 222 -22.63 9.05 18.61
N ARG A 223 -22.05 9.97 19.39
CA ARG A 223 -21.41 9.64 20.67
C ARG A 223 -22.43 9.68 21.82
N ALA A 224 -23.20 8.60 21.95
CA ALA A 224 -24.05 8.37 23.11
C ALA A 224 -23.19 8.10 24.38
N PRO A 225 -23.58 8.60 25.57
CA PRO A 225 -22.92 8.27 26.83
C PRO A 225 -23.51 6.96 27.36
N GLY A 226 -22.75 5.87 27.29
CA GLY A 226 -23.25 4.57 27.74
C GLY A 226 -22.22 3.45 27.68
N ALA A 227 -21.04 3.66 28.25
CA ALA A 227 -20.09 2.57 28.47
C ALA A 227 -19.89 2.39 29.98
N ALA A 228 -20.56 1.37 30.51
CA ALA A 228 -20.38 0.87 31.87
C ALA A 228 -18.92 0.43 32.08
N ALA A 229 -18.41 0.74 33.26
CA ALA A 229 -17.04 0.50 33.69
C ALA A 229 -16.65 -0.98 33.59
N ALA A 230 -15.67 -1.29 32.75
CA ALA A 230 -14.91 -2.54 32.80
C ALA A 230 -13.72 -2.38 33.77
N PRO A 231 -13.31 -3.46 34.47
CA PRO A 231 -12.29 -3.38 35.52
C PRO A 231 -10.92 -3.08 34.94
N VAL A 232 -10.25 -2.12 35.60
CA VAL A 232 -8.93 -1.58 35.30
C VAL A 232 -7.87 -2.64 35.60
N GLY A 233 -7.54 -3.47 34.60
CA GLY A 233 -6.30 -4.25 34.58
C GLY A 233 -5.12 -3.32 34.27
N ALA A 234 -4.09 -3.37 35.12
CA ALA A 234 -2.89 -2.53 35.13
C ALA A 234 -2.50 -1.97 33.75
N ALA A 235 -2.87 -0.70 33.51
CA ALA A 235 -2.54 0.01 32.28
C ALA A 235 -1.02 0.17 32.21
N ALA A 236 -0.41 -0.41 31.18
CA ALA A 236 0.98 -0.15 30.85
C ALA A 236 1.20 1.38 30.77
N PRO A 237 2.33 1.91 31.28
CA PRO A 237 2.58 3.34 31.32
C PRO A 237 2.51 3.89 29.89
N ARG A 238 1.44 4.63 29.59
CA ARG A 238 1.29 5.32 28.31
C ARG A 238 2.44 6.31 28.19
N LEU A 239 3.28 6.10 27.18
CA LEU A 239 4.35 7.03 26.90
C LEU A 239 3.75 8.42 26.61
N PRO A 240 4.38 9.50 27.09
CA PRO A 240 3.91 10.84 26.79
C PRO A 240 3.93 11.04 25.28
N LEU A 241 2.79 11.40 24.71
CA LEU A 241 2.68 11.78 23.30
C LEU A 241 3.56 13.03 23.08
N ILE A 242 4.26 13.07 21.96
CA ILE A 242 5.05 14.23 21.58
C ILE A 242 4.07 15.34 21.23
N GLU A 243 4.05 16.37 22.07
CA GLU A 243 3.26 17.56 21.85
C GLU A 243 3.67 18.21 20.53
N ALA A 244 2.69 18.68 19.76
CA ALA A 244 2.90 19.21 18.42
C ALA A 244 3.87 20.39 18.48
N ARG A 245 5.13 20.17 18.10
CA ARG A 245 6.17 21.20 18.19
C ARG A 245 5.80 22.36 17.28
N SER A 246 6.10 23.57 17.73
CA SER A 246 5.97 24.74 16.89
C SER A 246 6.95 24.63 15.71
N THR A 247 6.46 24.82 14.49
CA THR A 247 7.30 24.85 13.29
C THR A 247 8.10 26.15 13.17
N THR A 248 7.96 27.09 14.11
CA THR A 248 8.72 28.35 14.13
C THR A 248 10.23 28.12 14.12
N ALA A 249 10.72 27.08 14.81
CA ALA A 249 12.16 26.75 14.83
C ALA A 249 12.71 26.24 13.48
N LEU A 250 11.83 25.86 12.53
CA LEU A 250 12.23 25.46 11.17
C LEU A 250 12.50 26.64 10.25
N PHE A 251 12.22 27.87 10.71
CA PHE A 251 12.40 29.09 9.94
C PHE A 251 13.45 29.96 10.62
N ASP A 252 14.46 30.35 9.84
CA ASP A 252 15.38 31.39 10.26
C ASP A 252 14.62 32.74 10.24
N PRO A 253 14.45 33.41 11.40
CA PRO A 253 13.77 34.70 11.45
C PRO A 253 14.51 35.79 10.65
N ALA A 254 15.80 35.60 10.38
CA ALA A 254 16.60 36.53 9.59
C ALA A 254 16.46 36.31 8.07
N ALA A 255 15.93 35.17 7.64
CA ALA A 255 15.73 34.88 6.22
C ALA A 255 14.38 35.50 5.74
N PRO A 256 14.40 36.52 4.86
CA PRO A 256 13.18 37.14 4.37
C PRO A 256 12.37 36.15 3.53
N PHE A 257 11.03 36.25 3.58
CA PHE A 257 10.16 35.39 2.80
C PHE A 257 10.40 35.61 1.30
N PRO A 258 10.75 34.56 0.53
CA PRO A 258 10.90 34.68 -0.90
C PRO A 258 9.56 35.07 -1.52
N ARG A 259 9.55 36.19 -2.25
CA ARG A 259 8.33 36.77 -2.81
C ARG A 259 7.74 35.94 -3.96
N GLU A 260 8.55 35.14 -4.64
CA GLU A 260 8.12 34.23 -5.71
C GLU A 260 8.88 32.89 -5.63
N GLY A 261 8.18 31.77 -5.87
CA GLY A 261 8.76 30.44 -6.08
C GLY A 261 9.23 29.64 -4.85
N GLY A 262 9.45 30.25 -3.69
CA GLY A 262 9.96 29.56 -2.48
C GLY A 262 8.91 29.03 -1.50
N GLN A 263 7.62 29.26 -1.76
CA GLN A 263 6.54 28.83 -0.85
C GLN A 263 6.38 27.30 -0.80
N THR A 264 6.60 26.61 -1.93
CA THR A 264 6.45 25.14 -2.01
C THR A 264 7.45 24.43 -1.11
N GLU A 265 8.72 24.82 -1.16
CA GLU A 265 9.78 24.20 -0.34
C GLU A 265 9.51 24.37 1.18
N ARG A 266 8.89 25.49 1.55
CA ARG A 266 8.49 25.77 2.94
C ARG A 266 7.34 24.87 3.39
N ILE A 267 6.32 24.70 2.54
CA ILE A 267 5.20 23.80 2.79
C ILE A 267 5.70 22.36 2.89
N ASP A 268 6.61 21.96 2.02
CA ASP A 268 7.20 20.62 2.03
C ASP A 268 7.99 20.36 3.33
N ARG A 269 8.76 21.35 3.81
CA ARG A 269 9.44 21.25 5.12
C ARG A 269 8.48 21.12 6.30
N ILE A 270 7.38 21.88 6.30
CA ILE A 270 6.34 21.78 7.34
C ILE A 270 5.67 20.41 7.28
N ALA A 271 5.26 19.97 6.08
CA ALA A 271 4.60 18.70 5.88
C ALA A 271 5.49 17.53 6.30
N ALA A 272 6.77 17.55 5.93
CA ALA A 272 7.74 16.53 6.33
C ALA A 272 7.93 16.48 7.86
N ALA A 273 8.05 17.63 8.52
CA ALA A 273 8.18 17.70 9.98
C ALA A 273 6.92 17.17 10.69
N ARG A 274 5.73 17.61 10.26
CA ARG A 274 4.44 17.13 10.81
C ARG A 274 4.23 15.63 10.58
N ALA A 275 4.61 15.12 9.42
CA ALA A 275 4.55 13.69 9.13
C ALA A 275 5.50 12.88 10.03
N SER A 276 6.68 13.42 10.34
CA SER A 276 7.60 12.80 11.29
C SER A 276 7.01 12.74 12.71
N ASP A 277 6.48 13.85 13.21
CA ASP A 277 5.85 13.93 14.54
C ASP A 277 4.68 12.96 14.67
N LEU A 278 3.81 12.88 13.65
CA LEU A 278 2.67 11.98 13.63
C LEU A 278 3.09 10.51 13.66
N ARG A 279 4.14 10.14 12.90
CA ARG A 279 4.69 8.77 12.94
C ARG A 279 5.26 8.44 14.32
N GLN A 280 6.02 9.35 14.93
CA GLN A 280 6.57 9.14 16.27
C GLN A 280 5.47 8.98 17.33
N ASN A 281 4.39 9.76 17.24
CA ASN A 281 3.24 9.62 18.11
C ASN A 281 2.52 8.28 17.92
N ARG A 282 2.41 7.79 16.69
CA ARG A 282 1.87 6.43 16.42
C ARG A 282 2.76 5.35 17.05
N TYR A 283 4.08 5.44 16.90
CA TYR A 283 5.00 4.49 17.52
C TYR A 283 4.94 4.52 19.04
N ALA A 284 4.88 5.71 19.64
CA ALA A 284 4.71 5.87 21.08
C ALA A 284 3.40 5.27 21.58
N ALA A 285 2.30 5.45 20.84
CA ALA A 285 1.01 4.83 21.15
C ALA A 285 1.04 3.29 21.08
N TRP A 286 1.91 2.74 20.21
CA TRP A 286 2.15 1.30 20.11
C TRP A 286 3.24 0.78 21.07
N GLY A 287 3.85 1.65 21.89
CA GLY A 287 4.91 1.27 22.82
C GLY A 287 6.27 0.97 22.17
N VAL A 288 6.48 1.41 20.93
CA VAL A 288 7.73 1.22 20.18
C VAL A 288 8.60 2.48 20.26
N ARG A 289 9.88 2.31 20.57
CA ARG A 289 10.91 3.37 20.55
C ARG A 289 12.01 3.03 19.56
#